data_AF-A0A6J2U3C5-F1
#
_entry.id   AF-A0A6J2U3C5-F1
#
_cell.length_a   1.000
_cell.length_b   1.000
_cell.length_c   1.000
_cell.angle_alpha   90.00
_cell.angle_beta   90.00
_cell.angle_gamma   90.00
#
_symmetry.space_group_name_H-M   'P 1'
#
loop_
_entity.id
_entity.type
_entity.pdbx_description
1 polymer ?
#
loop_
_entity_poly.entity_id
_entity_poly.type
_entity_poly.pdbx_seq_one_letter_code
_entity_poly.pdbx_strand_id
1 'polypeptide(L)'
;MTIKRFKCDFSPEVTTCLKLGDNVRPDCCHVHDPIPYDAECFLKDISKETHMLFSRHNSMFEKRKRLMELALPTRRMCQFVPKCPCRFQKTIEIVHADPPMYTRTEQLALPLVRRLQVRREDALVKGDKIAEIILNRWLRSSYLSLYSRLNNKQPMQRPPKRQKLDKKQKAIKAKYFNTMAKPREVPEPPEPDRKVGEVNPRRLKKLSRPRKRIEDTKAPWEFTKQMKFYKPTERIQRIAKPLIRENVHIKEEPEKVSRNALQYKASARIKEMSQPLQTHDRNAATIEVADDPFSISPNALKYKASSRIKELAEPREFENTHIRENPFAISPAALKAKATPRLIELAKPKGS
;
A
#
# COMPACT_ATOMS: atom_id res chain seq x y z
N MET A 1 -6.53 44.29 56.00
CA MET A 1 -5.53 44.29 54.92
C MET A 1 -6.23 44.00 53.60
N THR A 2 -6.35 45.03 52.78
CA THR A 2 -7.10 45.07 51.53
C THR A 2 -6.28 44.45 50.40
N ILE A 3 -6.68 43.26 49.94
CA ILE A 3 -6.09 42.65 48.75
C ILE A 3 -6.70 43.35 47.54
N LYS A 4 -5.92 44.22 46.92
CA LYS A 4 -6.24 44.91 45.67
C LYS A 4 -6.51 43.86 44.59
N ARG A 5 -7.75 43.83 44.08
CA ARG A 5 -8.09 43.10 42.86
C ARG A 5 -7.44 43.85 41.69
N PHE A 6 -6.37 43.29 41.13
CA PHE A 6 -5.89 43.71 39.83
C PHE A 6 -6.97 43.37 38.82
N LYS A 7 -7.55 44.40 38.18
CA LYS A 7 -8.30 44.24 36.95
C LYS A 7 -7.33 43.68 35.91
N CYS A 8 -7.48 42.41 35.58
CA CYS A 8 -6.85 41.86 34.38
C CYS A 8 -7.67 42.32 33.18
N ASP A 9 -7.35 43.52 32.69
CA ASP A 9 -7.79 44.04 31.39
C ASP A 9 -7.02 43.33 30.25
N PHE A 10 -7.11 42.01 30.21
CA PHE A 10 -6.64 41.21 29.09
C PHE A 10 -7.82 40.45 28.51
N SER A 11 -8.60 41.15 27.70
CA SER A 11 -9.31 40.52 26.59
C SER A 11 -8.27 40.01 25.60
N PRO A 12 -8.09 38.69 25.42
CA PRO A 12 -7.51 38.24 24.17
C PRO A 12 -8.59 38.44 23.11
N GLU A 13 -8.37 39.44 22.26
CA GLU A 13 -8.93 39.47 20.92
C GLU A 13 -8.56 38.15 20.24
N VAL A 14 -9.41 37.12 20.39
CA VAL A 14 -9.28 35.86 19.68
C VAL A 14 -9.66 36.14 18.23
N THR A 15 -8.68 36.64 17.51
CA THR A 15 -8.65 36.71 16.07
C THR A 15 -8.59 35.28 15.54
N THR A 16 -9.73 34.73 15.12
CA THR A 16 -9.90 33.84 13.94
C THR A 16 -11.29 33.18 13.93
N CYS A 17 -12.33 34.00 13.94
CA CYS A 17 -13.50 33.73 13.10
C CYS A 17 -13.70 35.00 12.29
N LEU A 18 -13.88 34.85 10.98
CA LEU A 18 -14.27 35.88 10.02
C LEU A 18 -14.84 37.14 10.70
N LYS A 19 -14.22 38.31 10.49
CA LYS A 19 -14.91 39.61 10.65
C LYS A 19 -16.04 39.66 9.62
N LEU A 20 -17.09 38.88 9.85
CA LEU A 20 -18.43 39.23 9.42
C LEU A 20 -18.70 40.51 10.21
N GLY A 21 -18.97 41.62 9.51
CA GLY A 21 -19.41 42.83 10.18
C GLY A 21 -20.53 42.49 11.15
N ASP A 22 -20.57 43.16 12.30
CA ASP A 22 -21.46 42.83 13.43
C ASP A 22 -22.93 42.71 13.02
N ASN A 23 -23.31 43.33 11.90
CA ASN A 23 -24.63 43.29 11.27
C ASN A 23 -25.07 41.92 10.71
N VAL A 24 -24.27 40.86 10.82
CA VAL A 24 -24.62 39.49 10.31
C VAL A 24 -24.82 38.48 11.45
N ARG A 25 -24.60 38.84 12.71
CA ARG A 25 -24.94 37.96 13.84
C ARG A 25 -26.39 38.19 14.23
N PRO A 26 -27.32 37.23 14.03
CA PRO A 26 -28.64 37.34 14.64
C PRO A 26 -28.47 37.24 16.16
N ASP A 27 -28.99 38.22 16.89
CA ASP A 27 -28.93 38.47 18.35
C ASP A 27 -29.47 37.34 19.27
N CYS A 28 -29.52 36.11 18.79
CA CYS A 28 -30.31 35.02 19.36
C CYS A 28 -29.59 34.15 20.39
N CYS A 29 -28.35 34.43 20.81
CA CYS A 29 -27.63 33.58 21.77
C CYS A 29 -26.90 34.41 22.83
N HIS A 30 -27.33 34.29 24.09
CA HIS A 30 -26.55 34.69 25.25
C HIS A 30 -25.36 33.72 25.38
N VAL A 31 -24.16 34.26 25.62
CA VAL A 31 -22.95 33.45 25.76
C VAL A 31 -23.09 32.59 27.03
N HIS A 32 -23.27 31.27 26.85
CA HIS A 32 -23.26 30.34 27.97
C HIS A 32 -21.84 30.10 28.50
N ASP A 33 -21.81 29.69 29.77
CA ASP A 33 -20.69 29.75 30.71
C ASP A 33 -19.32 29.38 30.14
N PRO A 34 -18.24 30.03 30.62
CA PRO A 34 -16.89 29.76 30.18
C PRO A 34 -16.54 28.28 30.33
N ILE A 35 -15.76 27.79 29.37
CA ILE A 35 -15.24 26.44 29.33
C ILE A 35 -14.57 26.15 30.69
N PRO A 36 -14.80 24.98 31.31
CA PRO A 36 -14.18 24.64 32.60
C PRO A 36 -12.65 24.76 32.54
N TYR A 37 -12.06 25.33 33.59
CA TYR A 37 -10.66 25.74 33.68
C TYR A 37 -9.66 24.63 33.29
N ASP A 38 -10.03 23.37 33.56
CA ASP A 38 -9.23 22.18 33.26
C ASP A 38 -9.10 21.87 31.76
N ALA A 39 -9.94 22.46 30.91
CA ALA A 39 -9.87 22.31 29.46
C ALA A 39 -9.09 23.43 28.77
N GLU A 40 -8.74 24.51 29.47
CA GLU A 40 -7.99 25.65 28.91
C GLU A 40 -6.55 25.27 28.51
N CYS A 41 -5.97 24.29 29.21
CA CYS A 41 -4.63 23.79 28.91
C CYS A 41 -4.55 23.11 27.53
N PHE A 42 -5.62 22.45 27.08
CA PHE A 42 -5.69 21.82 25.76
C PHE A 42 -6.04 22.80 24.62
N LEU A 43 -6.69 23.92 24.93
CA LEU A 43 -7.09 24.91 23.92
C LEU A 43 -5.89 25.58 23.24
N LYS A 44 -4.76 25.74 23.94
CA LYS A 44 -3.53 26.28 23.34
C LYS A 44 -2.93 25.32 22.31
N ASP A 45 -3.01 24.02 22.55
CA ASP A 45 -2.45 23.03 21.62
C ASP A 45 -3.40 22.81 20.44
N ILE A 46 -4.71 22.73 20.72
CA ILE A 46 -5.74 22.64 19.67
C ILE A 46 -5.71 23.89 18.77
N SER A 47 -5.59 25.09 19.33
CA SER A 47 -5.48 26.34 18.54
C SER A 47 -4.22 26.38 17.68
N LYS A 48 -3.08 25.92 18.21
CA LYS A 48 -1.84 25.79 17.42
C LYS A 48 -1.98 24.77 16.28
N GLU A 49 -2.54 23.59 16.55
CA GLU A 49 -2.70 22.54 15.54
C GLU A 49 -3.68 22.98 14.44
N THR A 50 -4.80 23.59 14.82
CA THR A 50 -5.79 24.15 13.89
C THR A 50 -5.18 25.28 13.06
N HIS A 51 -4.42 26.20 13.67
CA HIS A 51 -3.72 27.25 12.94
C HIS A 51 -2.69 26.66 11.95
N MET A 52 -1.93 25.64 12.35
CA MET A 52 -1.01 24.94 11.45
C MET A 52 -1.73 24.25 10.28
N LEU A 53 -2.90 23.65 10.52
CA LEU A 53 -3.74 23.08 9.47
C LEU A 53 -4.25 24.16 8.51
N PHE A 54 -4.70 25.30 9.03
CA PHE A 54 -5.10 26.45 8.21
C PHE A 54 -3.92 27.02 7.40
N SER A 55 -2.73 27.16 7.98
CA SER A 55 -1.53 27.58 7.24
C SER A 55 -1.14 26.59 6.15
N ARG A 56 -1.20 25.27 6.42
CA ARG A 56 -0.98 24.24 5.38
C ARG A 56 -2.02 24.29 4.28
N HIS A 57 -3.30 24.42 4.66
CA HIS A 57 -4.42 24.59 3.74
C HIS A 57 -4.14 25.79 2.83
N ASN A 58 -3.94 26.98 3.38
CA ASN A 58 -3.67 28.20 2.62
C ASN A 58 -2.43 28.09 1.71
N SER A 59 -1.34 27.49 2.20
CA SER A 59 -0.12 27.27 1.40
C SER A 59 -0.29 26.27 0.24
N MET A 60 -1.25 25.35 0.33
CA MET A 60 -1.62 24.46 -0.78
C MET A 60 -2.39 25.22 -1.88
N PHE A 61 -3.20 26.23 -1.51
CA PHE A 61 -3.94 27.05 -2.46
C PHE A 61 -3.08 28.10 -3.16
N GLU A 62 -2.07 28.66 -2.47
CA GLU A 62 -1.16 29.65 -3.05
C GLU A 62 -0.33 29.13 -4.23
N LYS A 63 0.02 27.83 -4.24
CA LYS A 63 0.77 27.21 -5.34
C LYS A 63 -0.05 27.04 -6.63
N ARG A 64 -1.37 27.24 -6.57
CA ARG A 64 -2.30 27.00 -7.68
C ARG A 64 -3.40 28.06 -7.76
N LYS A 65 -3.07 29.33 -7.48
CA LYS A 65 -4.02 30.48 -7.48
C LYS A 65 -4.92 30.51 -8.71
N ARG A 66 -4.35 30.32 -9.91
CA ARG A 66 -5.08 30.29 -11.19
C ARG A 66 -6.14 29.18 -11.27
N LEU A 67 -5.87 27.99 -10.74
CA LEU A 67 -6.84 26.88 -10.73
C LEU A 67 -7.98 27.14 -9.74
N MET A 68 -7.73 27.92 -8.68
CA MET A 68 -8.75 28.32 -7.72
C MET A 68 -9.65 29.43 -8.25
N GLU A 69 -9.09 30.41 -8.96
CA GLU A 69 -9.88 31.44 -9.67
C GLU A 69 -10.83 30.80 -10.68
N LEU A 70 -10.39 29.75 -11.39
CA LEU A 70 -11.24 28.97 -12.29
C LEU A 70 -12.27 28.09 -11.56
N ALA A 71 -12.02 27.71 -10.32
CA ALA A 71 -12.92 26.88 -9.51
C ALA A 71 -13.96 27.68 -8.72
N LEU A 72 -13.83 29.01 -8.65
CA LEU A 72 -14.85 29.88 -8.07
C LEU A 72 -16.04 29.94 -9.03
N PRO A 73 -17.23 29.46 -8.63
CA PRO A 73 -18.41 29.56 -9.48
C PRO A 73 -18.74 31.05 -9.68
N THR A 74 -19.03 31.44 -10.93
CA THR A 74 -19.40 32.81 -11.32
C THR A 74 -20.64 33.33 -10.59
N ARG A 75 -21.43 32.45 -9.97
CA ARG A 75 -22.52 32.80 -9.05
C ARG A 75 -22.37 32.02 -7.74
N ARG A 76 -22.30 32.73 -6.62
CA ARG A 76 -22.26 32.12 -5.28
C ARG A 76 -23.66 31.65 -4.89
N MET A 77 -23.93 30.35 -5.00
CA MET A 77 -25.13 29.73 -4.43
C MET A 77 -24.72 29.01 -3.14
N CYS A 78 -24.99 29.63 -1.99
CA CYS A 78 -24.80 28.97 -0.70
C CYS A 78 -25.91 27.93 -0.52
N GLN A 79 -25.66 26.65 -0.81
CA GLN A 79 -26.66 25.58 -0.57
C GLN A 79 -26.94 25.36 0.93
N PHE A 80 -26.02 25.79 1.80
CA PHE A 80 -26.10 25.56 3.23
C PHE A 80 -25.91 26.88 4.00
N VAL A 81 -27.02 27.48 4.40
CA VAL A 81 -27.03 28.51 5.45
C VAL A 81 -27.09 27.75 6.78
N PRO A 82 -26.08 27.83 7.65
CA PRO A 82 -26.16 27.17 8.95
C PRO A 82 -27.34 27.76 9.74
N LYS A 83 -28.33 26.92 10.06
CA LYS A 83 -29.43 27.31 10.95
C LYS A 83 -28.88 27.39 12.38
N CYS A 84 -29.22 28.42 13.15
CA CYS A 84 -28.84 28.47 14.56
C CYS A 84 -29.38 27.23 15.30
N PRO A 85 -28.65 26.65 16.26
CA PRO A 85 -29.16 25.58 17.13
C PRO A 85 -30.32 26.04 18.02
N CYS A 86 -30.47 27.36 18.21
CA CYS A 86 -31.51 27.99 19.03
C CYS A 86 -32.96 27.76 18.56
N ARG A 87 -33.18 27.25 17.34
CA ARG A 87 -34.52 26.97 16.79
C ARG A 87 -35.04 25.56 17.07
N PHE A 88 -34.28 24.70 17.75
CA PHE A 88 -34.79 23.39 18.16
C PHE A 88 -35.69 23.55 19.40
N GLN A 89 -37.00 23.67 19.19
CA GLN A 89 -38.01 23.78 20.27
C GLN A 89 -38.13 22.51 21.15
N LYS A 90 -37.42 21.42 20.82
CA LYS A 90 -37.47 20.17 21.57
C LYS A 90 -36.22 20.05 22.42
N THR A 91 -36.41 19.83 23.72
CA THR A 91 -35.36 19.40 24.64
C THR A 91 -34.71 18.15 24.08
N ILE A 92 -33.41 18.23 23.81
CA ILE A 92 -32.63 17.09 23.33
C ILE A 92 -32.45 16.15 24.53
N GLU A 93 -33.29 15.12 24.62
CA GLU A 93 -33.11 14.08 25.63
C GLU A 93 -31.89 13.23 25.28
N ILE A 94 -30.87 13.30 26.12
CA ILE A 94 -29.67 12.47 25.98
C ILE A 94 -30.00 11.08 26.54
N VAL A 95 -30.65 10.25 25.74
CA VAL A 95 -30.92 8.86 26.09
C VAL A 95 -29.59 8.11 26.17
N HIS A 96 -29.20 7.71 27.38
CA HIS A 96 -28.05 6.83 27.59
C HIS A 96 -28.45 5.45 27.09
N ALA A 97 -27.82 4.98 26.01
CA ALA A 97 -28.09 3.67 25.46
C ALA A 97 -27.74 2.59 26.51
N ASP A 98 -28.59 1.58 26.65
CA ASP A 98 -28.31 0.38 27.44
C ASP A 98 -26.93 -0.21 27.06
N PRO A 99 -26.20 -0.83 28.00
CA PRO A 99 -24.92 -1.44 27.70
C PRO A 99 -25.11 -2.47 26.58
N PRO A 100 -24.35 -2.37 25.46
CA PRO A 100 -24.62 -3.18 24.29
C PRO A 100 -24.43 -4.66 24.63
N MET A 101 -25.45 -5.47 24.38
CA MET A 101 -25.31 -6.92 24.38
C MET A 101 -24.41 -7.33 23.20
N TYR A 102 -23.18 -7.73 23.51
CA TYR A 102 -22.19 -8.08 22.49
C TYR A 102 -22.67 -9.21 21.60
N THR A 103 -22.76 -8.95 20.29
CA THR A 103 -23.04 -9.97 19.29
C THR A 103 -21.91 -11.01 19.22
N ARG A 104 -22.20 -12.26 18.84
CA ARG A 104 -21.18 -13.33 18.65
C ARG A 104 -19.99 -12.88 17.79
N THR A 105 -20.22 -11.99 16.82
CA THR A 105 -19.19 -11.39 15.97
C THR A 105 -18.28 -10.39 16.69
N GLU A 106 -18.79 -9.64 17.67
CA GLU A 106 -17.98 -8.78 18.55
C GLU A 106 -17.15 -9.63 19.52
N GLN A 107 -17.73 -10.70 20.07
CA GLN A 107 -17.01 -11.69 20.87
C GLN A 107 -15.84 -12.34 20.09
N LEU A 108 -16.01 -12.60 18.80
CA LEU A 108 -14.98 -13.18 17.93
C LEU A 108 -13.91 -12.16 17.46
N ALA A 109 -14.21 -10.86 17.46
CA ALA A 109 -13.25 -9.80 17.09
C ALA A 109 -12.41 -9.30 18.29
N LEU A 110 -12.98 -9.35 19.50
CA LEU A 110 -12.32 -9.03 20.77
C LEU A 110 -10.98 -9.75 21.03
N PRO A 111 -10.76 -11.04 20.70
CA PRO A 111 -9.50 -11.72 21.02
C PRO A 111 -8.31 -11.18 20.22
N LEU A 112 -8.50 -10.60 19.04
CA LEU A 112 -7.40 -9.98 18.29
C LEU A 112 -7.05 -8.61 18.85
N VAL A 113 -8.07 -7.79 19.16
CA VAL A 113 -7.88 -6.46 19.76
C VAL A 113 -7.27 -6.58 21.15
N ARG A 114 -7.75 -7.50 22.00
CA ARG A 114 -7.16 -7.77 23.33
C ARG A 114 -5.70 -8.20 23.23
N ARG A 115 -5.36 -9.12 22.31
CA ARG A 115 -3.97 -9.53 22.09
C ARG A 115 -3.07 -8.37 21.67
N LEU A 116 -3.57 -7.44 20.87
CA LEU A 116 -2.83 -6.25 20.46
C LEU A 116 -2.69 -5.23 21.60
N GLN A 117 -3.69 -5.11 22.49
CA GLN A 117 -3.61 -4.28 23.68
C GLN A 117 -2.59 -4.83 24.69
N VAL A 118 -2.64 -6.13 25.01
CA VAL A 118 -1.65 -6.76 25.92
C VAL A 118 -0.23 -6.58 25.38
N ARG A 119 0.00 -6.84 24.08
CA ARG A 119 1.33 -6.62 23.47
C ARG A 119 1.77 -5.16 23.50
N ARG A 120 0.82 -4.21 23.47
CA ARG A 120 1.12 -2.78 23.56
C ARG A 120 1.51 -2.41 24.98
N GLU A 121 0.82 -2.93 25.99
CA GLU A 121 1.18 -2.77 27.40
C GLU A 121 2.58 -3.33 27.67
N ASP A 122 2.89 -4.54 27.16
CA ASP A 122 4.23 -5.11 27.23
C ASP A 122 5.29 -4.22 26.58
N ALA A 123 4.99 -3.64 25.40
CA ALA A 123 5.89 -2.73 24.71
C ALA A 123 6.09 -1.41 25.46
N LEU A 124 5.06 -0.90 26.14
CA LEU A 124 5.14 0.28 27.00
C LEU A 124 6.02 0.02 28.22
N VAL A 125 5.83 -1.13 28.89
CA VAL A 125 6.66 -1.55 30.03
C VAL A 125 8.13 -1.71 29.63
N LYS A 126 8.39 -2.20 28.41
CA LYS A 126 9.75 -2.32 27.85
C LYS A 126 10.34 -1.02 27.32
N GLY A 127 9.54 0.04 27.16
CA GLY A 127 9.97 1.31 26.57
C GLY A 127 10.15 1.28 25.04
N ASP A 128 9.60 0.26 24.36
CA ASP A 128 9.76 0.05 22.91
C ASP A 128 8.82 0.95 22.10
N LYS A 129 9.21 2.23 21.92
CA LYS A 129 8.42 3.24 21.18
C LYS A 129 8.06 2.82 19.75
N ILE A 130 8.94 2.08 19.07
CA ILE A 130 8.70 1.61 17.69
C ILE A 130 7.60 0.55 17.68
N ALA A 131 7.66 -0.42 18.60
CA ALA A 131 6.64 -1.46 18.72
C ALA A 131 5.29 -0.84 19.10
N GLU A 132 5.28 0.16 19.99
CA GLU A 132 4.06 0.87 20.36
C GLU A 132 3.40 1.57 19.16
N ILE A 133 4.17 2.26 18.31
CA ILE A 133 3.66 2.93 17.10
C ILE A 133 3.04 1.92 16.13
N ILE A 134 3.69 0.76 15.93
CA ILE A 134 3.20 -0.31 15.05
C ILE A 134 1.90 -0.91 15.61
N LEU A 135 1.88 -1.21 16.91
CA LEU A 135 0.71 -1.78 17.59
C LEU A 135 -0.48 -0.79 17.60
N ASN A 136 -0.22 0.50 17.82
CA ASN A 136 -1.23 1.57 17.72
C ASN A 136 -1.82 1.67 16.31
N ARG A 137 -1.00 1.52 15.27
CA ARG A 137 -1.48 1.49 13.87
C ARG A 137 -2.40 0.29 13.62
N TRP A 138 -2.03 -0.89 14.12
CA TRP A 138 -2.83 -2.11 13.96
C TRP A 138 -4.12 -2.05 14.77
N LEU A 139 -4.07 -1.52 16.00
CA LEU A 139 -5.26 -1.27 16.82
C LEU A 139 -6.24 -0.36 16.08
N ARG A 140 -5.80 0.80 15.56
CA ARG A 140 -6.65 1.71 14.78
C ARG A 140 -7.27 1.02 13.56
N SER A 141 -6.49 0.23 12.82
CA SER A 141 -7.01 -0.53 11.67
C SER A 141 -8.07 -1.56 12.08
N SER A 142 -7.84 -2.26 13.19
CA SER A 142 -8.76 -3.28 13.70
C SER A 142 -10.07 -2.67 14.23
N TYR A 143 -10.01 -1.57 14.99
CA TYR A 143 -11.19 -0.84 15.47
C TYR A 143 -11.99 -0.24 14.31
N LEU A 144 -11.34 0.43 13.35
CA LEU A 144 -12.04 1.01 12.19
C LEU A 144 -12.71 -0.05 11.30
N SER A 145 -12.13 -1.25 11.20
CA SER A 145 -12.77 -2.38 10.51
C SER A 145 -14.02 -2.86 11.24
N LEU A 146 -14.00 -2.87 12.58
CA LEU A 146 -15.11 -3.27 13.44
C LEU A 146 -16.26 -2.26 13.36
N TYR A 147 -15.98 -0.96 13.47
CA TYR A 147 -16.99 0.10 13.32
C TYR A 147 -17.53 0.21 11.89
N SER A 148 -16.71 0.00 10.86
CA SER A 148 -17.18 -0.06 9.46
C SER A 148 -18.14 -1.23 9.22
N ARG A 149 -17.91 -2.38 9.86
CA ARG A 149 -18.82 -3.53 9.80
C ARG A 149 -20.14 -3.29 10.54
N LEU A 150 -20.11 -2.56 11.66
CA LEU A 150 -21.32 -2.22 12.42
C LEU A 150 -22.15 -1.14 11.72
N ASN A 151 -21.53 -0.11 11.14
CA ASN A 151 -22.24 0.96 10.40
C ASN A 151 -22.90 0.49 9.10
N ASN A 152 -22.47 -0.63 8.52
CA ASN A 152 -23.04 -1.16 7.27
C ASN A 152 -24.34 -1.98 7.47
N LYS A 153 -24.89 -2.07 8.68
CA LYS A 153 -26.21 -2.68 8.94
C LYS A 153 -27.37 -1.67 8.81
N GLN A 154 -27.42 -0.87 7.75
CA GLN A 154 -28.70 -0.31 7.32
C GLN A 154 -29.38 -1.33 6.40
N PRO A 155 -30.67 -1.69 6.58
CA PRO A 155 -31.32 -2.68 5.74
C PRO A 155 -31.32 -2.17 4.29
N MET A 156 -30.62 -2.90 3.40
CA MET A 156 -30.56 -2.53 1.99
C MET A 156 -31.96 -2.51 1.40
N GLN A 157 -32.37 -1.37 0.83
CA GLN A 157 -33.61 -1.27 0.08
C GLN A 157 -33.59 -2.31 -1.04
N ARG A 158 -34.66 -3.09 -1.17
CA ARG A 158 -34.74 -4.11 -2.23
C ARG A 158 -34.63 -3.39 -3.58
N PRO A 159 -33.75 -3.84 -4.49
CA PRO A 159 -33.66 -3.23 -5.81
C PRO A 159 -35.03 -3.33 -6.51
N PRO A 160 -35.42 -2.31 -7.28
CA PRO A 160 -36.69 -2.32 -8.00
C PRO A 160 -36.76 -3.56 -8.92
N LYS A 161 -37.93 -4.21 -8.94
CA LYS A 161 -38.15 -5.38 -9.79
C LYS A 161 -37.94 -4.99 -11.26
N ARG A 162 -37.06 -5.72 -11.97
CA ARG A 162 -36.82 -5.48 -13.40
C ARG A 162 -38.12 -5.73 -14.18
N GLN A 163 -38.51 -4.77 -15.01
CA GLN A 163 -39.66 -4.92 -15.90
C GLN A 163 -39.36 -6.01 -16.94
N LYS A 164 -40.37 -6.85 -17.24
CA LYS A 164 -40.24 -7.90 -18.25
C LYS A 164 -40.17 -7.24 -19.63
N LEU A 165 -39.24 -7.70 -20.48
CA LEU A 165 -39.14 -7.19 -21.85
C LEU A 165 -40.42 -7.45 -22.65
N ASP A 166 -40.82 -6.46 -23.43
CA ASP A 166 -41.96 -6.56 -24.35
C ASP A 166 -41.71 -7.57 -25.46
N LYS A 167 -42.80 -8.08 -26.06
CA LYS A 167 -42.74 -9.04 -27.19
C LYS A 167 -41.90 -8.50 -28.36
N LYS A 168 -42.02 -7.20 -28.68
CA LYS A 168 -41.21 -6.53 -29.72
C LYS A 168 -39.71 -6.52 -29.37
N GLN A 169 -39.38 -6.20 -28.13
CA GLN A 169 -37.99 -6.19 -27.65
C GLN A 169 -37.37 -7.59 -27.66
N LYS A 170 -38.15 -8.62 -27.30
CA LYS A 170 -37.72 -10.02 -27.42
C LYS A 170 -37.43 -10.42 -28.86
N ALA A 171 -38.28 -10.01 -29.80
CA ALA A 171 -38.08 -10.31 -31.23
C ALA A 171 -36.81 -9.63 -31.79
N ILE A 172 -36.55 -8.37 -31.45
CA ILE A 172 -35.31 -7.66 -31.84
C ILE A 172 -34.08 -8.39 -31.28
N LYS A 173 -34.13 -8.78 -30.00
CA LYS A 173 -33.04 -9.47 -29.34
C LYS A 173 -32.77 -10.86 -29.95
N ALA A 174 -33.82 -11.58 -30.33
CA ALA A 174 -33.71 -12.86 -31.03
C ALA A 174 -33.04 -12.70 -32.42
N LYS A 175 -33.42 -11.67 -33.19
CA LYS A 175 -32.76 -11.37 -34.47
C LYS A 175 -31.27 -11.08 -34.29
N TYR A 176 -30.92 -10.29 -33.28
CA TYR A 176 -29.53 -9.98 -32.96
C TYR A 176 -28.71 -11.23 -32.56
N PHE A 177 -29.30 -12.13 -31.78
CA PHE A 177 -28.64 -13.39 -31.45
C PHE A 177 -28.43 -14.26 -32.69
N ASN A 178 -29.42 -14.32 -33.60
CA ASN A 178 -29.29 -15.07 -34.85
C ASN A 178 -28.21 -14.50 -35.77
N THR A 179 -27.96 -13.18 -35.75
CA THR A 179 -26.86 -12.58 -36.51
C THR A 179 -25.50 -12.88 -35.88
N MET A 180 -25.41 -12.85 -34.55
CA MET A 180 -24.16 -13.11 -33.82
C MET A 180 -23.80 -14.61 -33.75
N ALA A 181 -24.79 -15.49 -33.91
CA ALA A 181 -24.60 -16.93 -33.91
C ALA A 181 -23.98 -17.46 -35.22
N LYS A 182 -23.93 -16.65 -36.28
CA LYS A 182 -23.23 -17.02 -37.51
C LYS A 182 -21.72 -16.98 -37.27
N PRO A 183 -20.96 -18.05 -37.53
CA PRO A 183 -19.51 -18.03 -37.41
C PRO A 183 -18.94 -16.98 -38.36
N ARG A 184 -17.92 -16.24 -37.92
CA ARG A 184 -17.23 -15.29 -38.78
C ARG A 184 -16.39 -16.07 -39.78
N GLU A 185 -16.62 -15.85 -41.06
CA GLU A 185 -15.73 -16.34 -42.12
C GLU A 185 -14.36 -15.68 -41.92
N VAL A 186 -13.35 -16.50 -41.62
CA VAL A 186 -11.97 -16.05 -41.55
C VAL A 186 -11.51 -15.91 -43.00
N PRO A 187 -11.10 -14.71 -43.47
CA PRO A 187 -10.55 -14.59 -44.81
C PRO A 187 -9.33 -15.49 -44.91
N GLU A 188 -9.25 -16.27 -45.98
CA GLU A 188 -8.06 -17.09 -46.23
C GLU A 188 -6.83 -16.17 -46.28
N PRO A 189 -5.75 -16.53 -45.56
CA PRO A 189 -4.53 -15.74 -45.61
C PRO A 189 -4.06 -15.65 -47.07
N PRO A 190 -3.59 -14.48 -47.52
CA PRO A 190 -3.05 -14.35 -48.86
C PRO A 190 -1.92 -15.36 -49.04
N GLU A 191 -1.84 -15.96 -50.22
CA GLU A 191 -0.74 -16.86 -50.55
C GLU A 191 0.59 -16.15 -50.28
N PRO A 192 1.56 -16.82 -49.61
CA PRO A 192 2.84 -16.20 -49.36
C PRO A 192 3.51 -15.86 -50.69
N ASP A 193 3.98 -14.63 -50.85
CA ASP A 193 4.69 -14.15 -52.06
C ASP A 193 5.93 -14.98 -52.44
N ARG A 194 6.34 -15.94 -51.60
CA ARG A 194 7.56 -16.73 -51.77
C ARG A 194 7.29 -18.21 -51.57
N LYS A 195 7.87 -19.02 -52.45
CA LYS A 195 7.85 -20.48 -52.33
C LYS A 195 8.80 -20.93 -51.22
N VAL A 196 8.46 -22.03 -50.56
CA VAL A 196 9.29 -22.64 -49.52
C VAL A 196 10.65 -23.00 -50.11
N GLY A 197 11.74 -22.43 -49.59
CA GLY A 197 13.11 -22.65 -50.07
C GLY A 197 13.71 -21.52 -50.92
N GLU A 198 12.92 -20.49 -51.28
CA GLU A 198 13.43 -19.37 -52.08
C GLU A 198 14.22 -18.38 -51.22
N VAL A 199 15.55 -18.33 -51.41
CA VAL A 199 16.44 -17.41 -50.69
C VAL A 199 16.53 -16.08 -51.44
N ASN A 200 16.17 -14.98 -50.78
CA ASN A 200 16.23 -13.65 -51.39
C ASN A 200 17.70 -13.24 -51.68
N PRO A 201 18.09 -13.06 -52.95
CA PRO A 201 19.48 -12.81 -53.33
C PRO A 201 19.99 -11.46 -52.78
N ARG A 202 19.11 -10.46 -52.63
CA ARG A 202 19.45 -9.18 -52.02
C ARG A 202 19.78 -9.33 -50.54
N ARG A 203 19.07 -10.22 -49.83
CA ARG A 203 19.33 -10.52 -48.42
C ARG A 203 20.64 -11.28 -48.27
N LEU A 204 20.90 -12.26 -49.13
CA LEU A 204 22.17 -12.99 -49.16
C LEU A 204 23.34 -12.04 -49.37
N LYS A 205 23.25 -11.12 -50.35
CA LYS A 205 24.26 -10.09 -50.63
C LYS A 205 24.44 -9.07 -49.49
N LYS A 206 23.40 -8.85 -48.66
CA LYS A 206 23.49 -8.00 -47.47
C LYS A 206 24.18 -8.73 -46.30
N LEU A 207 23.92 -10.02 -46.15
CA LEU A 207 24.52 -10.86 -45.10
C LEU A 207 25.98 -11.23 -45.41
N SER A 208 26.34 -11.35 -46.68
CA SER A 208 27.72 -11.63 -47.12
C SER A 208 28.65 -10.43 -47.01
N ARG A 209 28.15 -9.22 -46.76
CA ARG A 209 28.99 -8.04 -46.53
C ARG A 209 29.66 -8.16 -45.15
N PRO A 210 30.99 -8.02 -45.06
CA PRO A 210 31.68 -8.00 -43.77
C PRO A 210 31.16 -6.83 -42.93
N ARG A 211 30.64 -7.13 -41.74
CA ARG A 211 30.20 -6.09 -40.81
C ARG A 211 31.45 -5.49 -40.17
N LYS A 212 31.78 -4.24 -40.50
CA LYS A 212 32.74 -3.45 -39.71
C LYS A 212 32.12 -3.25 -38.33
N ARG A 213 32.70 -3.91 -37.31
CA ARG A 213 32.41 -3.56 -35.91
C ARG A 213 33.07 -2.21 -35.67
N ILE A 214 32.28 -1.16 -35.62
CA ILE A 214 32.75 0.13 -35.11
C ILE A 214 32.91 -0.10 -33.62
N GLU A 215 34.13 -0.03 -33.11
CA GLU A 215 34.35 -0.03 -31.68
C GLU A 215 33.70 1.25 -31.15
N ASP A 216 32.68 1.11 -30.31
CA ASP A 216 32.05 2.23 -29.63
C ASP A 216 33.05 2.77 -28.60
N THR A 217 34.04 3.55 -29.05
CA THR A 217 34.88 4.34 -28.16
C THR A 217 33.96 5.32 -27.46
N LYS A 218 33.56 4.96 -26.23
CA LYS A 218 32.76 5.82 -25.38
C LYS A 218 33.51 7.14 -25.25
N ALA A 219 32.89 8.22 -25.68
CA ALA A 219 33.45 9.55 -25.51
C ALA A 219 33.81 9.75 -24.02
N PRO A 220 34.92 10.44 -23.71
CA PRO A 220 35.24 10.78 -22.34
C PRO A 220 34.05 11.50 -21.71
N TRP A 221 33.75 11.17 -20.46
CA TRP A 221 32.57 11.73 -19.80
C TRP A 221 32.80 13.21 -19.49
N GLU A 222 32.18 14.07 -20.30
CA GLU A 222 32.23 15.52 -20.11
C GLU A 222 30.95 16.01 -19.42
N PHE A 223 31.11 16.90 -18.45
CA PHE A 223 29.96 17.61 -17.88
C PHE A 223 29.27 18.45 -18.94
N THR A 224 27.94 18.35 -19.01
CA THR A 224 27.15 19.23 -19.87
C THR A 224 27.38 20.69 -19.48
N LYS A 225 27.23 21.63 -20.42
CA LYS A 225 27.39 23.08 -20.16
C LYS A 225 26.55 23.54 -18.95
N GLN A 226 25.38 22.93 -18.75
CA GLN A 226 24.48 23.24 -17.62
C GLN A 226 25.00 22.71 -16.27
N MET A 227 25.64 21.52 -16.25
CA MET A 227 26.22 20.95 -15.03
C MET A 227 27.41 21.76 -14.53
N LYS A 228 28.18 22.40 -15.43
CA LYS A 228 29.32 23.27 -15.05
C LYS A 228 28.89 24.47 -14.20
N PHE A 229 27.67 24.98 -14.39
CA PHE A 229 27.13 26.14 -13.68
C PHE A 229 26.04 25.77 -12.67
N TYR A 230 25.84 24.49 -12.39
CA TYR A 230 24.77 24.04 -11.50
C TYR A 230 25.08 24.40 -10.05
N LYS A 231 24.21 25.21 -9.43
CA LYS A 231 24.24 25.49 -7.99
C LYS A 231 23.30 24.53 -7.26
N PRO A 232 23.80 23.68 -6.35
CA PRO A 232 22.96 22.71 -5.66
C PRO A 232 21.97 23.43 -4.74
N THR A 233 20.72 22.96 -4.76
CA THR A 233 19.68 23.45 -3.84
C THR A 233 20.02 23.10 -2.39
N GLU A 234 19.52 23.89 -1.43
CA GLU A 234 19.69 23.62 0.01
C GLU A 234 19.23 22.22 0.42
N ARG A 235 18.22 21.66 -0.28
CA ARG A 235 17.76 20.29 -0.07
C ARG A 235 18.84 19.27 -0.46
N ILE A 236 19.50 19.47 -1.58
CA ILE A 236 20.58 18.59 -2.04
C ILE A 236 21.77 18.71 -1.10
N GLN A 237 22.09 19.92 -0.64
CA GLN A 237 23.11 20.13 0.38
C GLN A 237 22.78 19.40 1.70
N ARG A 238 21.51 19.41 2.14
CA ARG A 238 21.07 18.65 3.33
C ARG A 238 21.18 17.13 3.14
N ILE A 239 20.84 16.61 1.97
CA ILE A 239 20.93 15.17 1.66
C ILE A 239 22.38 14.73 1.52
N ALA A 240 23.25 15.60 1.01
CA ALA A 240 24.67 15.32 0.86
C ALA A 240 25.42 15.24 2.20
N LYS A 241 24.87 15.82 3.28
CA LYS A 241 25.45 15.65 4.62
C LYS A 241 25.33 14.17 5.03
N PRO A 242 26.40 13.54 5.54
CA PRO A 242 26.34 12.16 5.97
C PRO A 242 25.30 12.03 7.09
N LEU A 243 24.40 11.06 6.93
CA LEU A 243 23.43 10.74 7.97
C LEU A 243 24.16 9.99 9.09
N ILE A 244 24.62 10.71 10.11
CA ILE A 244 25.14 10.12 11.33
C ILE A 244 23.95 9.45 12.03
N ARG A 245 23.85 8.14 11.89
CA ARG A 245 22.93 7.33 12.69
C ARG A 245 23.66 6.98 13.98
N GLU A 246 23.00 7.17 15.12
CA GLU A 246 23.46 6.61 16.38
C GLU A 246 23.52 5.09 16.19
N ASN A 247 24.74 4.54 16.19
CA ASN A 247 24.97 3.13 15.98
C ASN A 247 24.64 2.38 17.27
N VAL A 248 23.35 2.13 17.51
CA VAL A 248 22.84 1.40 18.68
C VAL A 248 23.50 0.02 18.87
N HIS A 249 24.13 -0.52 17.82
CA HIS A 249 24.72 -1.86 17.79
C HIS A 249 26.25 -1.89 17.89
N ILE A 250 26.92 -0.74 17.88
CA ILE A 250 28.36 -0.68 18.16
C ILE A 250 28.49 -0.52 19.67
N LYS A 251 28.91 -1.57 20.36
CA LYS A 251 29.33 -1.44 21.77
C LYS A 251 30.49 -0.44 21.79
N GLU A 252 30.32 0.66 22.53
CA GLU A 252 31.30 1.76 22.64
C GLU A 252 32.67 1.26 23.15
N GLU A 253 32.69 0.11 23.84
CA GLU A 253 33.89 -0.58 24.29
C GLU A 253 34.05 -1.93 23.54
N PRO A 254 34.62 -1.96 22.31
CA PRO A 254 34.90 -3.22 21.62
C PRO A 254 35.92 -4.09 22.36
N GLU A 255 36.68 -3.51 23.28
CA GLU A 255 37.71 -4.17 24.10
C GLU A 255 37.12 -5.06 25.20
N LYS A 256 35.87 -4.82 25.61
CA LYS A 256 35.26 -5.52 26.75
C LYS A 256 34.69 -6.87 26.31
N VAL A 257 35.60 -7.79 26.05
CA VAL A 257 35.28 -9.21 25.85
C VAL A 257 34.81 -9.78 27.19
N SER A 258 33.70 -10.51 27.19
CA SER A 258 33.21 -11.15 28.42
C SER A 258 34.24 -12.16 28.96
N ARG A 259 34.41 -12.25 30.28
CA ARG A 259 35.32 -13.22 30.92
C ARG A 259 35.08 -14.65 30.45
N ASN A 260 33.81 -15.03 30.24
CA ASN A 260 33.44 -16.36 29.73
C ASN A 260 33.96 -16.61 28.32
N ALA A 261 33.98 -15.60 27.45
CA ALA A 261 34.53 -15.73 26.11
C ALA A 261 36.05 -15.89 26.13
N LEU A 262 36.75 -15.25 27.07
CA LEU A 262 38.21 -15.42 27.26
C LEU A 262 38.55 -16.82 27.82
N GLN A 263 37.71 -17.37 28.68
CA GLN A 263 37.90 -18.69 29.29
C GLN A 263 37.30 -19.84 28.47
N TYR A 264 36.62 -19.54 27.35
CA TYR A 264 35.92 -20.55 26.57
C TYR A 264 36.90 -21.52 25.90
N LYS A 265 36.75 -22.81 26.19
CA LYS A 265 37.45 -23.89 25.50
C LYS A 265 36.56 -24.41 24.38
N ALA A 266 37.04 -24.32 23.14
CA ALA A 266 36.32 -24.83 21.97
C ALA A 266 36.00 -26.33 22.12
N SER A 267 34.75 -26.70 21.82
CA SER A 267 34.31 -28.09 21.83
C SER A 267 35.02 -28.91 20.75
N ALA A 268 35.06 -30.24 20.91
CA ALA A 268 35.70 -31.14 19.95
C ALA A 268 35.17 -30.93 18.51
N ARG A 269 33.87 -30.74 18.35
CA ARG A 269 33.24 -30.44 17.05
C ARG A 269 33.67 -29.10 16.45
N ILE A 270 33.85 -28.06 17.26
CA ILE A 270 34.33 -26.76 16.76
C ILE A 270 35.77 -26.89 16.29
N LYS A 271 36.59 -27.67 17.01
CA LYS A 271 37.97 -27.97 16.60
C LYS A 271 38.01 -28.73 15.27
N GLU A 272 37.16 -29.74 15.11
CA GLU A 272 37.00 -30.50 13.87
C GLU A 272 36.57 -29.61 12.70
N MET A 273 35.53 -28.79 12.90
CA MET A 273 35.05 -27.84 11.88
C MET A 273 36.05 -26.74 11.55
N SER A 274 36.93 -26.39 12.49
CA SER A 274 37.98 -25.39 12.29
C SER A 274 39.21 -25.93 11.58
N GLN A 275 39.36 -27.26 11.49
CA GLN A 275 40.38 -27.83 10.63
C GLN A 275 40.03 -27.48 9.19
N PRO A 276 41.01 -26.99 8.38
CA PRO A 276 40.77 -26.78 6.97
C PRO A 276 40.26 -28.10 6.40
N LEU A 277 39.20 -28.03 5.59
CA LEU A 277 38.68 -29.20 4.91
C LEU A 277 39.87 -29.87 4.25
N GLN A 278 40.26 -31.07 4.69
CA GLN A 278 41.31 -31.82 4.03
C GLN A 278 40.80 -31.99 2.62
N THR A 279 41.34 -31.20 1.70
CA THR A 279 41.09 -31.35 0.28
C THR A 279 41.61 -32.73 -0.01
N HIS A 280 40.72 -33.73 -0.03
CA HIS A 280 41.09 -35.02 -0.54
C HIS A 280 41.69 -34.74 -1.92
N ASP A 281 42.95 -35.12 -2.10
CA ASP A 281 43.76 -34.91 -3.32
C ASP A 281 43.09 -35.43 -4.61
N ARG A 282 41.91 -36.07 -4.50
CA ARG A 282 41.01 -36.38 -5.61
C ARG A 282 40.61 -35.18 -6.47
N ASN A 283 40.63 -33.95 -5.93
CA ASN A 283 40.40 -32.74 -6.74
C ASN A 283 41.68 -31.97 -7.08
N ALA A 284 42.84 -32.41 -6.53
CA ALA A 284 44.15 -31.85 -6.82
C ALA A 284 44.87 -32.60 -7.95
N ALA A 285 44.43 -33.83 -8.25
CA ALA A 285 44.70 -34.46 -9.53
C ALA A 285 43.99 -33.64 -10.61
N THR A 286 44.75 -32.72 -11.20
CA THR A 286 44.59 -32.27 -12.58
C THR A 286 43.15 -31.95 -12.96
N ILE A 287 42.77 -30.68 -12.76
CA ILE A 287 41.90 -29.99 -13.73
C ILE A 287 42.71 -29.85 -15.02
N GLU A 288 43.20 -30.97 -15.55
CA GLU A 288 43.53 -31.09 -16.96
C GLU A 288 42.18 -30.88 -17.64
N VAL A 289 42.12 -29.78 -18.37
CA VAL A 289 41.11 -29.54 -19.39
C VAL A 289 40.91 -30.88 -20.08
N ALA A 290 39.77 -31.52 -19.83
CA ALA A 290 39.46 -32.77 -20.51
C ALA A 290 39.53 -32.45 -22.00
N ASP A 291 40.47 -33.08 -22.71
CA ASP A 291 40.77 -32.80 -24.12
C ASP A 291 39.52 -32.96 -25.01
N ASP A 292 38.51 -33.69 -24.53
CA ASP A 292 37.18 -33.76 -25.10
C ASP A 292 36.10 -33.29 -24.12
N PRO A 293 35.34 -32.22 -24.43
CA PRO A 293 34.22 -31.75 -23.60
C PRO A 293 33.05 -32.75 -23.51
N PHE A 294 33.08 -33.82 -24.30
CA PHE A 294 32.08 -34.89 -24.30
C PHE A 294 32.55 -36.17 -23.60
N SER A 295 33.77 -36.21 -23.05
CA SER A 295 34.29 -37.37 -22.36
C SER A 295 33.63 -37.53 -20.97
N ILE A 296 32.95 -38.65 -20.76
CA ILE A 296 32.29 -38.98 -19.50
C ILE A 296 33.32 -39.62 -18.58
N SER A 297 33.48 -39.10 -17.35
CA SER A 297 34.44 -39.67 -16.40
C SER A 297 34.16 -41.16 -16.12
N PRO A 298 35.19 -42.00 -15.95
CA PRO A 298 35.01 -43.44 -15.70
C PRO A 298 34.25 -43.73 -14.39
N ASN A 299 34.27 -42.79 -13.44
CA ASN A 299 33.48 -42.89 -12.21
C ASN A 299 31.99 -42.61 -12.43
N ALA A 300 31.64 -41.72 -13.37
CA ALA A 300 30.24 -41.50 -13.74
C ALA A 300 29.64 -42.75 -14.39
N LEU A 301 30.42 -43.48 -15.21
CA LEU A 301 29.99 -44.76 -15.80
C LEU A 301 29.75 -45.86 -14.75
N LYS A 302 30.51 -45.84 -13.65
CA LYS A 302 30.41 -46.83 -12.55
C LYS A 302 29.41 -46.42 -11.46
N TYR A 303 28.82 -45.22 -11.56
CA TYR A 303 27.99 -44.68 -10.50
C TYR A 303 26.66 -45.45 -10.39
N LYS A 304 26.38 -45.95 -9.18
CA LYS A 304 25.08 -46.53 -8.84
C LYS A 304 24.24 -45.47 -8.14
N ALA A 305 23.04 -45.21 -8.65
CA ALA A 305 22.11 -44.26 -8.05
C ALA A 305 21.81 -44.62 -6.58
N SER A 306 21.88 -43.62 -5.69
CA SER A 306 21.54 -43.80 -4.27
C SER A 306 20.06 -44.14 -4.11
N SER A 307 19.69 -44.75 -2.97
CA SER A 307 18.29 -45.06 -2.64
C SER A 307 17.39 -43.84 -2.79
N ARG A 308 17.82 -42.69 -2.27
CA ARG A 308 17.11 -41.41 -2.39
C ARG A 308 16.89 -40.97 -3.85
N ILE A 309 17.87 -41.16 -4.72
CA ILE A 309 17.73 -40.81 -6.15
C ILE A 309 16.70 -41.74 -6.81
N LYS A 310 16.68 -43.02 -6.44
CA LYS A 310 15.66 -43.97 -6.92
C LYS A 310 14.26 -43.58 -6.45
N GLU A 311 14.09 -43.25 -5.17
CA GLU A 311 12.81 -42.76 -4.60
C GLU A 311 12.31 -41.46 -5.26
N LEU A 312 13.23 -40.59 -5.70
CA LEU A 312 12.87 -39.36 -6.41
C LEU A 312 12.58 -39.58 -7.89
N ALA A 313 13.19 -40.61 -8.49
CA ALA A 313 12.95 -41.01 -9.88
C ALA A 313 11.65 -41.80 -10.03
N GLU A 314 11.16 -42.43 -8.95
CA GLU A 314 9.84 -43.04 -8.93
C GLU A 314 8.76 -41.97 -9.17
N PRO A 315 7.91 -42.14 -10.20
CA PRO A 315 6.88 -41.18 -10.53
C PRO A 315 5.90 -41.08 -9.37
N ARG A 316 5.87 -39.92 -8.71
CA ARG A 316 4.88 -39.65 -7.68
C ARG A 316 3.53 -39.40 -8.38
N GLU A 317 2.54 -40.24 -8.07
CA GLU A 317 1.16 -39.99 -8.42
C GLU A 317 0.70 -38.72 -7.69
N PHE A 318 0.75 -37.59 -8.39
CA PHE A 318 0.24 -36.34 -7.87
C PHE A 318 -1.27 -36.37 -8.06
N GLU A 319 -2.02 -36.56 -6.98
CA GLU A 319 -3.46 -36.32 -7.00
C GLU A 319 -3.67 -34.88 -7.47
N ASN A 320 -4.27 -34.72 -8.65
CA ASN A 320 -4.56 -33.42 -9.24
C ASN A 320 -5.72 -32.76 -8.49
N THR A 321 -5.48 -32.34 -7.24
CA THR A 321 -6.44 -31.58 -6.42
C THR A 321 -6.88 -30.26 -7.07
N HIS A 322 -6.16 -29.83 -8.12
CA HIS A 322 -6.45 -28.62 -8.89
C HIS A 322 -7.48 -28.82 -10.01
N ILE A 323 -7.66 -30.05 -10.50
CA ILE A 323 -8.68 -30.35 -11.51
C ILE A 323 -9.97 -30.65 -10.76
N ARG A 324 -10.90 -29.69 -10.77
CA ARG A 324 -12.24 -29.91 -10.22
C ARG A 324 -12.93 -31.00 -11.03
N GLU A 325 -13.59 -31.93 -10.36
CA GLU A 325 -14.40 -33.00 -10.98
C GLU A 325 -15.39 -32.47 -12.03
N ASN A 326 -15.88 -31.24 -11.85
CA ASN A 326 -16.66 -30.52 -12.86
C ASN A 326 -15.96 -29.21 -13.25
N PRO A 327 -15.29 -29.14 -14.42
CA PRO A 327 -14.58 -27.93 -14.85
C PRO A 327 -15.51 -26.74 -15.10
N PHE A 328 -16.80 -27.01 -15.35
CA PHE A 328 -17.84 -25.99 -15.55
C PHE A 328 -18.56 -25.58 -14.26
N ALA A 329 -18.28 -26.25 -13.13
CA ALA A 329 -18.89 -25.89 -11.86
C ALA A 329 -18.27 -24.59 -11.33
N ILE A 330 -19.05 -23.52 -11.41
CA ILE A 330 -18.74 -22.22 -10.81
C ILE A 330 -18.67 -22.42 -9.30
N SER A 331 -17.61 -21.93 -8.66
CA SER A 331 -17.49 -22.09 -7.21
C SER A 331 -18.68 -21.39 -6.52
N PRO A 332 -19.24 -21.97 -5.44
CA PRO A 332 -20.37 -21.36 -4.73
C PRO A 332 -20.01 -19.98 -4.18
N ALA A 333 -18.72 -19.73 -3.90
CA ALA A 333 -18.20 -18.42 -3.54
C ALA A 333 -18.27 -17.42 -4.70
N ALA A 334 -17.98 -17.83 -5.94
CA ALA A 334 -18.10 -16.98 -7.12
C ALA A 334 -19.57 -16.66 -7.46
N LEU A 335 -20.50 -17.62 -7.28
CA LEU A 335 -21.95 -17.35 -7.41
C LEU A 335 -22.46 -16.34 -6.35
N LYS A 336 -21.85 -16.34 -5.16
CA LYS A 336 -22.16 -15.42 -4.07
C LYS A 336 -21.39 -14.10 -4.15
N ALA A 337 -20.34 -14.04 -4.97
CA ALA A 337 -19.49 -12.85 -5.10
C ALA A 337 -20.25 -11.75 -5.84
N LYS A 338 -20.28 -10.55 -5.23
CA LYS A 338 -20.85 -9.36 -5.83
C LYS A 338 -19.72 -8.42 -6.23
N ALA A 339 -19.84 -7.79 -7.40
CA ALA A 339 -18.87 -6.82 -7.88
C ALA A 339 -18.74 -5.64 -6.90
N THR A 340 -17.51 -5.16 -6.71
CA THR A 340 -17.25 -4.00 -5.84
C THR A 340 -17.86 -2.74 -6.46
N PRO A 341 -18.30 -1.75 -5.64
CA PRO A 341 -18.96 -0.55 -6.14
C PRO A 341 -18.09 0.20 -7.18
N ARG A 342 -16.78 0.25 -6.97
CA ARG A 342 -15.82 0.81 -7.92
C ARG A 342 -15.80 0.09 -9.27
N LEU A 343 -15.87 -1.24 -9.29
CA LEU A 343 -15.94 -1.99 -10.56
C LEU A 343 -17.26 -1.74 -11.28
N ILE A 344 -18.35 -1.55 -10.54
CA ILE A 344 -19.65 -1.19 -11.11
C ILE A 344 -19.61 0.22 -11.70
N GLU A 345 -18.98 1.18 -11.02
CA GLU A 345 -18.78 2.55 -11.52
C GLU A 345 -17.90 2.57 -12.78
N LEU A 346 -16.81 1.82 -12.79
CA LEU A 346 -15.92 1.70 -13.95
C LEU A 346 -16.59 0.97 -15.13
N ALA A 347 -17.53 0.08 -14.85
CA ALA A 347 -18.30 -0.62 -15.87
C ALA A 347 -19.41 0.23 -16.49
N LYS A 348 -19.74 1.42 -15.93
CA LYS A 348 -20.65 2.35 -16.59
C LYS A 348 -19.94 2.97 -17.80
N PRO A 349 -20.57 2.99 -18.99
CA PRO A 349 -19.97 3.61 -20.16
C PRO A 349 -19.76 5.10 -19.87
N LYS A 350 -18.61 5.65 -20.29
CA LYS A 350 -18.32 7.07 -20.21
C LYS A 350 -19.18 7.81 -21.24
N GLY A 351 -20.44 8.10 -20.92
CA GLY A 351 -21.30 8.91 -21.79
C GLY A 351 -22.80 8.69 -21.72
N SER A 352 -23.33 7.92 -20.76
CA SER A 352 -24.79 7.76 -20.55
C SER A 352 -25.28 8.52 -19.33
#